data_AF-A0A3P7IUF2-F1
#
_entry.id   AF-A0A3P7IUF2-F1
#
_cell.length_a   1.000
_cell.length_b   1.000
_cell.length_c   1.000
_cell.angle_alpha   90.00
_cell.angle_beta   90.00
_cell.angle_gamma   90.00
#
_symmetry.space_group_name_H-M   'P 1'
#
loop_
_entity.id
_entity.type
_entity.pdbx_description
1 polymer ?
#
loop_
_entity_poly.entity_id
_entity_poly.type
_entity_poly.pdbx_seq_one_letter_code
_entity_poly.pdbx_strand_id
1 'polypeptide(L)'
;MAGKDVLGGIQQDMEELEENMEQNEKAQAEEKEEVKLGRIQYKLDYDFQQGQLSVTVIQAEDLPGMDMSGTSDPYVKLYLLPEKKKKVETKVHRKTL
;
A
#
# COMPACT_ATOMS: atom_id res chain seq x y z
N MET A 1 58.36 16.54 -21.29
CA MET A 1 57.09 17.26 -21.51
C MET A 1 55.99 16.21 -21.57
N ALA A 2 55.52 15.73 -20.40
CA ALA A 2 54.45 14.72 -20.31
C ALA A 2 53.49 15.24 -19.23
N GLY A 3 52.41 15.82 -19.69
CA GLY A 3 51.47 16.60 -18.87
C GLY A 3 50.17 16.77 -19.65
N LYS A 4 49.60 15.64 -20.04
CA LYS A 4 48.22 15.42 -20.51
C LYS A 4 47.92 13.97 -20.08
N ASP A 5 46.66 13.66 -19.84
CA ASP A 5 46.10 12.33 -19.51
C ASP A 5 45.47 12.23 -18.10
N VAL A 6 45.58 13.24 -17.23
CA VAL A 6 44.85 13.22 -15.93
C VAL A 6 43.43 13.79 -16.06
N LEU A 7 43.19 14.75 -16.96
CA LEU A 7 41.88 15.40 -17.12
C LEU A 7 40.88 14.57 -17.93
N GLY A 8 41.34 13.62 -18.75
CA GLY A 8 40.46 12.75 -19.54
C GLY A 8 39.81 11.64 -18.71
N GLY A 9 40.54 11.09 -17.72
CA GLY A 9 40.01 10.04 -16.84
C GLY A 9 38.96 10.53 -15.85
N ILE A 10 39.15 11.73 -15.29
CA ILE A 10 38.20 12.31 -14.30
C ILE A 10 36.80 12.51 -14.91
N GLN A 11 36.73 12.86 -16.18
CA GLN A 11 35.44 13.07 -16.87
C GLN A 11 34.71 11.74 -17.11
N GLN A 12 35.45 10.68 -17.45
CA GLN A 12 34.90 9.34 -17.67
C GLN A 12 34.41 8.72 -16.36
N ASP A 13 35.16 8.88 -15.27
CA ASP A 13 34.78 8.39 -13.94
C ASP A 13 33.52 9.08 -13.42
N MET A 14 33.31 10.36 -13.74
CA MET A 14 32.16 11.14 -13.31
C MET A 14 30.87 10.73 -14.04
N GLU A 15 30.97 10.49 -15.36
CA GLU A 15 29.87 10.00 -16.18
C GLU A 15 29.45 8.58 -15.77
N GLU A 16 30.43 7.70 -15.50
CA GLU A 16 30.15 6.32 -15.06
C GLU A 16 29.47 6.29 -13.67
N LEU A 17 29.84 7.19 -12.74
CA LEU A 17 29.18 7.31 -11.44
C LEU A 17 27.74 7.80 -11.54
N GLU A 18 27.45 8.76 -12.43
CA GLU A 18 26.10 9.26 -12.68
C GLU A 18 25.21 8.17 -13.29
N GLU A 19 25.71 7.43 -14.28
CA GLU A 19 25.00 6.30 -14.88
C GLU A 19 24.69 5.20 -13.85
N ASN A 20 25.64 4.88 -12.97
CA ASN A 20 25.44 3.89 -11.92
C ASN A 20 24.40 4.36 -10.88
N MET A 21 24.37 5.64 -10.49
CA MET A 21 23.32 6.16 -9.60
C MET A 21 21.95 6.13 -10.25
N GLU A 22 21.82 6.57 -11.50
CA GLU A 22 20.55 6.53 -12.22
C GLU A 22 20.02 5.10 -12.43
N GLN A 23 20.91 4.15 -12.72
CA GLN A 23 20.56 2.74 -12.83
C GLN A 23 20.09 2.16 -11.50
N ASN A 24 20.74 2.53 -10.39
CA ASN A 24 20.35 2.06 -9.05
C ASN A 24 18.99 2.65 -8.61
N GLU A 25 18.73 3.92 -8.92
CA GLU A 25 17.43 4.56 -8.65
C GLU A 25 16.31 3.98 -9.52
N LYS A 26 16.56 3.68 -10.81
CA LYS A 26 15.59 3.00 -11.67
C LYS A 26 15.31 1.57 -11.19
N ALA A 27 16.33 0.81 -10.81
CA ALA A 27 16.16 -0.53 -10.25
C ALA A 27 15.32 -0.51 -8.95
N GLN A 28 15.55 0.47 -8.06
CA GLN A 28 14.74 0.65 -6.85
C GLN A 28 13.31 1.13 -7.14
N ALA A 29 13.10 1.91 -8.21
CA ALA A 29 11.77 2.35 -8.63
C ALA A 29 10.96 1.22 -9.30
N GLU A 30 11.63 0.31 -10.01
CA GLU A 30 11.04 -0.88 -10.64
C GLU A 30 10.78 -2.03 -9.63
N GLU A 31 11.48 -2.05 -8.49
CA GLU A 31 11.25 -2.97 -7.36
C GLU A 31 10.15 -2.54 -6.36
N LYS A 32 9.39 -1.47 -6.64
CA LYS A 32 8.16 -1.21 -5.86
C LYS A 32 7.11 -2.26 -6.20
N GLU A 33 7.17 -3.38 -5.50
CA GLU A 33 6.11 -4.39 -5.51
C GLU A 33 4.77 -3.70 -5.26
N GLU A 34 3.79 -3.94 -6.14
CA GLU A 34 2.41 -3.52 -5.89
C GLU A 34 1.93 -4.12 -4.58
N VAL A 35 1.78 -3.29 -3.55
CA VAL A 35 1.31 -3.73 -2.24
C VAL A 35 -0.14 -4.19 -2.39
N LYS A 36 -0.35 -5.50 -2.31
CA LYS A 36 -1.69 -6.10 -2.29
C LYS A 36 -2.37 -5.76 -0.96
N LEU A 37 -3.45 -4.99 -1.02
CA LEU A 37 -4.21 -4.52 0.17
C LEU A 37 -5.27 -5.51 0.67
N GLY A 38 -5.32 -6.70 0.08
CA GLY A 38 -6.33 -7.72 0.38
C GLY A 38 -7.70 -7.44 -0.22
N ARG A 39 -8.68 -8.24 0.18
CA ARG A 39 -10.07 -8.19 -0.29
C ARG A 39 -11.04 -8.26 0.86
N ILE A 40 -12.19 -7.59 0.73
CA ILE A 40 -13.29 -7.67 1.69
C ILE A 40 -14.54 -8.15 0.97
N GLN A 41 -15.19 -9.17 1.53
CA GLN A 41 -16.49 -9.66 1.07
C GLN A 41 -17.59 -9.13 1.98
N TYR A 42 -18.65 -8.58 1.38
CA TYR A 42 -19.79 -8.02 2.09
C TYR A 42 -21.09 -8.23 1.31
N LYS A 43 -22.23 -8.12 2.02
CA LYS A 43 -23.58 -8.14 1.45
C LYS A 43 -24.29 -6.81 1.73
N LEU A 44 -25.04 -6.34 0.75
CA LEU A 44 -25.98 -5.23 0.86
C LEU A 44 -27.41 -5.74 0.63
N ASP A 45 -28.34 -5.28 1.44
CA ASP A 45 -29.75 -5.66 1.36
C ASP A 45 -30.60 -4.44 1.73
N TYR A 46 -31.55 -4.07 0.86
CA TYR A 46 -32.40 -2.89 1.08
C TYR A 46 -33.87 -3.28 1.10
N ASP A 47 -34.52 -3.02 2.23
CA ASP A 47 -35.96 -3.17 2.40
C ASP A 47 -36.64 -1.83 2.07
N PHE A 48 -37.36 -1.79 0.95
CA PHE A 48 -38.11 -0.60 0.51
C PHE A 48 -39.34 -0.29 1.37
N GLN A 49 -39.95 -1.30 2.00
CA GLN A 49 -41.12 -1.09 2.86
C GLN A 49 -40.72 -0.46 4.19
N GLN A 50 -39.57 -0.87 4.73
CA GLN A 50 -39.03 -0.35 5.99
C GLN A 50 -38.07 0.84 5.81
N GLY A 51 -37.63 1.11 4.58
CA GLY A 51 -36.62 2.12 4.29
C GLY A 51 -35.26 1.79 4.92
N GLN A 52 -34.93 0.50 5.06
CA GLN A 52 -33.78 0.02 5.82
C GLN A 52 -32.69 -0.54 4.92
N LEU A 53 -31.46 -0.03 5.08
CA LEU A 53 -30.26 -0.61 4.47
C LEU A 53 -29.53 -1.48 5.49
N SER A 54 -29.44 -2.78 5.21
CA SER A 54 -28.64 -3.73 5.98
C SER A 54 -27.31 -4.00 5.27
N VAL A 55 -26.21 -3.85 6.02
CA VAL A 55 -24.86 -4.15 5.54
C VAL A 55 -24.26 -5.25 6.39
N THR A 56 -23.82 -6.33 5.76
CA THR A 56 -23.16 -7.46 6.42
C THR A 56 -21.73 -7.57 5.93
N VAL A 57 -20.77 -7.42 6.84
CA VAL A 57 -19.35 -7.73 6.58
C VAL A 57 -19.17 -9.23 6.80
N ILE A 58 -18.72 -9.95 5.77
CA ILE A 58 -18.63 -11.42 5.78
C ILE A 58 -17.23 -11.87 6.19
N GLN A 59 -16.23 -11.51 5.39
CA GLN A 59 -14.83 -11.86 5.63
C GLN A 59 -13.88 -10.88 4.94
N ALA A 60 -12.62 -10.90 5.36
CA ALA A 60 -11.52 -10.22 4.69
C ALA A 60 -10.35 -11.20 4.53
N GLU A 61 -9.67 -11.14 3.40
CA GLU A 61 -8.60 -12.06 3.01
C GLU A 61 -7.40 -11.27 2.47
N ASP A 62 -6.21 -11.87 2.54
CA ASP A 62 -4.97 -11.32 1.98
C ASP A 62 -4.65 -9.89 2.48
N LEU A 63 -5.06 -9.54 3.70
CA LEU A 63 -4.74 -8.23 4.29
C LEU A 63 -3.23 -8.12 4.54
N PRO A 64 -2.61 -6.94 4.39
CA PRO A 64 -1.19 -6.79 4.70
C PRO A 64 -0.96 -6.82 6.22
N GLY A 65 0.15 -7.43 6.64
CA GLY A 65 0.65 -7.33 8.01
C GLY A 65 1.09 -5.91 8.31
N MET A 66 0.35 -5.21 9.17
CA MET A 66 0.65 -3.81 9.51
C MET A 66 1.47 -3.68 10.80
N ASP A 67 1.62 -4.75 11.58
CA ASP A 67 2.43 -4.75 12.80
C ASP A 67 3.84 -5.35 12.57
N MET A 68 4.74 -5.14 13.55
CA MET A 68 6.11 -5.67 13.48
C MET A 68 6.20 -7.20 13.49
N SER A 69 5.12 -7.89 13.88
CA SER A 69 5.03 -9.35 13.82
C SER A 69 4.57 -9.88 12.46
N GLY A 70 4.27 -9.00 11.50
CA GLY A 70 3.71 -9.38 10.20
C GLY A 70 2.23 -9.77 10.27
N THR A 71 1.57 -9.51 11.40
CA THR A 71 0.14 -9.73 11.60
C THR A 71 -0.66 -8.42 11.57
N SER A 72 -1.98 -8.54 11.65
CA SER A 72 -2.90 -7.41 11.67
C SER A 72 -4.04 -7.65 12.66
N ASP A 73 -4.56 -6.55 13.18
CA ASP A 73 -5.74 -6.52 14.05
C ASP A 73 -6.92 -5.85 13.33
N PRO A 74 -7.47 -6.44 12.26
CA PRO A 74 -8.44 -5.77 11.39
C PRO A 74 -9.78 -5.53 12.08
N TYR A 75 -10.41 -4.40 11.71
CA TYR A 75 -11.81 -4.08 11.98
C TYR A 75 -12.35 -3.23 10.82
N VAL A 76 -13.66 -3.27 10.61
CA VAL A 76 -14.32 -2.49 9.55
C VAL A 76 -15.08 -1.33 10.18
N LYS A 77 -14.96 -0.16 9.55
CA LYS A 77 -15.67 1.06 9.92
C LYS A 77 -16.56 1.48 8.75
N LEU A 78 -17.86 1.50 8.99
CA LEU A 78 -18.87 1.81 7.99
C LEU A 78 -19.43 3.22 8.21
N TYR A 79 -19.56 3.97 7.10
CA TYR A 79 -20.10 5.31 7.06
C TYR A 79 -21.20 5.42 6.00
N LEU A 80 -22.28 6.12 6.32
CA LEU A 80 -23.31 6.48 5.33
C LEU A 80 -23.06 7.90 4.82
N LEU A 81 -22.66 8.05 3.56
CA LEU A 81 -22.37 9.36 2.97
C LEU A 81 -23.66 10.04 2.46
N PRO A 82 -23.72 11.38 2.43
CA PRO A 82 -22.67 12.34 2.81
C PRO A 82 -22.50 12.50 4.34
N GLU A 83 -23.43 11.97 5.13
CA GLU A 83 -23.51 12.08 6.59
C GLU A 83 -22.46 11.22 7.33
N LYS A 84 -21.19 11.64 7.34
CA LYS A 84 -20.09 10.95 8.08
C LYS A 84 -20.32 10.73 9.59
N LYS A 85 -21.39 11.29 10.17
CA LYS A 85 -21.75 11.16 11.58
C LYS A 85 -22.26 9.76 11.95
N LYS A 86 -22.95 9.07 11.03
CA LYS A 86 -23.44 7.71 11.28
C LYS A 86 -22.29 6.73 11.02
N LYS A 87 -21.64 6.31 12.10
CA LYS A 87 -20.50 5.40 12.10
C LYS A 87 -20.86 4.10 12.81
N VAL A 88 -20.61 2.97 12.16
CA VAL A 88 -20.73 1.63 12.74
C VAL A 88 -19.37 0.94 12.66
N GLU A 89 -18.95 0.27 13.72
CA GLU A 89 -17.68 -0.48 13.77
C GLU A 89 -17.94 -1.94 14.09
N THR A 90 -17.19 -2.83 13.44
CA THR A 90 -17.12 -4.23 13.85
C THR A 90 -16.21 -4.39 15.07
N LYS A 91 -16.26 -5.57 15.69
CA LYS A 91 -15.23 -5.95 16.66
C LYS A 91 -13.87 -6.03 15.98
N VAL A 92 -12.83 -5.78 16.76
CA VAL A 92 -11.44 -6.01 16.36
C VAL A 92 -11.16 -7.50 16.46
N HIS A 93 -10.66 -8.09 15.36
CA HIS A 93 -10.09 -9.42 15.36
C HIS A 93 -8.59 -9.27 15.62
N ARG A 94 -8.04 -9.94 16.63
CA ARG A 94 -6.64 -9.74 17.06
C ARG A 94 -5.73 -10.83 16.54
N LYS A 95 -4.52 -10.46 16.14
CA LYS A 95 -3.46 -11.33 15.62
C LYS A 95 -3.99 -12.24 14.53
N THR A 96 -4.73 -11.66 13.60
CA THR A 96 -5.29 -12.40 12.48
C THR A 96 -4.55 -11.98 11.23
N LEU A 97 -3.68 -12.86 10.75
CA LEU A 97 -3.09 -12.92 9.42
C LEU A 97 -2.36 -14.25 9.23
#